data_AF-A0A3B8UXL4-F1
#
_entry.id   AF-A0A3B8UXL4-F1
#
_cell.length_a   1.000
_cell.length_b   1.000
_cell.length_c   1.000
_cell.angle_alpha   90.00
_cell.angle_beta   90.00
_cell.angle_gamma   90.00
#
_symmetry.space_group_name_H-M   'P 1'
#
loop_
_entity.id
_entity.type
_entity.pdbx_description
1 polymer ?
#
loop_
_entity_poly.entity_id
_entity_poly.type
_entity_poly.pdbx_seq_one_letter_code
_entity_poly.pdbx_strand_id
1 'polypeptide(L)'
;DTGTPEAPATREDPTPPIVETRSMPPAPSTAGAGRERTSGFERPSSPGLDLQRARAAMEDVPLNSTAVEVLPTLVGRDAVLQVHQSFLVTQDAEGLVIIDQHALHERVMFEQLHERFSEGPLESQRQLVPVVFDAEPASIAALETLAPLLERLGIDAVAAGPRGIAIHAFPSLLIHRRVEPAPFLAELLDRAADGQVDHEDHEAALSEVLDVMSCKAAVKAGDRLGEREIAELLAMRDRIDRDGSCPHGRPTHLRIPIAEIERRFGRSPG
;
A
#
# COMPACT_ATOMS: atom_id res chain seq x y z
N ASP A 1 1.14 -62.02 -17.88
CA ASP A 1 0.69 -61.35 -16.65
C ASP A 1 0.34 -59.92 -17.00
N THR A 2 -0.95 -59.63 -17.06
CA THR A 2 -1.52 -58.36 -17.54
C THR A 2 -1.61 -57.38 -16.39
N GLY A 3 -0.69 -56.41 -16.33
CA GLY A 3 -0.73 -55.28 -15.39
C GLY A 3 -1.44 -54.08 -16.02
N THR A 4 -2.56 -53.70 -15.40
CA THR A 4 -3.45 -52.57 -15.70
C THR A 4 -2.75 -51.21 -15.63
N PRO A 5 -3.11 -50.19 -16.45
CA PRO A 5 -2.60 -48.83 -16.30
C PRO A 5 -3.35 -48.06 -15.20
N GLU A 6 -2.58 -47.37 -14.36
CA GLU A 6 -3.03 -46.51 -13.26
C GLU A 6 -3.52 -45.14 -13.81
N ALA A 7 -4.66 -44.66 -13.30
CA ALA A 7 -5.31 -43.41 -13.72
C ALA A 7 -4.60 -42.16 -13.14
N PRO A 8 -4.70 -40.97 -13.79
CA PRO A 8 -4.05 -39.77 -13.28
C PRO A 8 -4.85 -39.16 -12.12
N ALA A 9 -4.12 -38.76 -11.07
CA ALA A 9 -4.66 -38.04 -9.92
C ALA A 9 -5.21 -36.67 -10.30
N THR A 10 -6.44 -36.38 -9.87
CA THR A 10 -7.10 -35.07 -9.96
C THR A 10 -6.37 -34.06 -9.07
N ARG A 11 -5.92 -32.94 -9.65
CA ARG A 11 -5.44 -31.76 -8.92
C ARG A 11 -6.65 -31.03 -8.32
N GLU A 12 -6.67 -30.88 -7.01
CA GLU A 12 -7.60 -29.99 -6.30
C GLU A 12 -7.06 -28.54 -6.35
N ASP A 13 -7.90 -27.59 -6.76
CA ASP A 13 -7.61 -26.15 -6.70
C ASP A 13 -7.67 -25.65 -5.23
N PRO A 14 -6.80 -24.71 -4.82
CA PRO A 14 -6.82 -24.18 -3.47
C PRO A 14 -7.96 -23.16 -3.29
N THR A 15 -8.81 -23.40 -2.30
CA THR A 15 -9.86 -22.50 -1.80
C THR A 15 -9.26 -21.22 -1.19
N PRO A 16 -9.74 -20.01 -1.51
CA PRO A 16 -9.27 -18.78 -0.86
C PRO A 16 -9.77 -18.68 0.60
N PRO A 17 -9.04 -18.00 1.50
CA PRO A 17 -9.43 -17.89 2.90
C PRO A 17 -10.61 -16.92 3.06
N ILE A 18 -11.60 -17.35 3.84
CA ILE A 18 -12.76 -16.54 4.25
C ILE A 18 -12.33 -15.70 5.45
N VAL A 19 -12.32 -14.37 5.30
CA VAL A 19 -12.14 -13.44 6.43
C VAL A 19 -13.52 -13.19 7.05
N GLU A 20 -13.76 -13.74 8.25
CA GLU A 20 -14.96 -13.49 9.04
C GLU A 20 -14.98 -12.05 9.57
N THR A 21 -15.95 -11.25 9.11
CA THR A 21 -16.25 -9.94 9.70
C THR A 21 -16.96 -10.13 11.04
N ARG A 22 -16.34 -9.70 12.14
CA ARG A 22 -16.94 -9.67 13.48
C ARG A 22 -18.15 -8.71 13.53
N SER A 23 -19.32 -9.25 13.88
CA SER A 23 -20.56 -8.50 14.15
C SER A 23 -20.50 -7.74 15.49
N MET A 24 -20.93 -6.47 15.48
CA MET A 24 -21.20 -5.70 16.71
C MET A 24 -22.50 -6.16 17.40
N PRO A 25 -22.59 -6.10 18.75
CA PRO A 25 -23.78 -6.53 19.48
C PRO A 25 -24.90 -5.45 19.48
N PRO A 26 -26.18 -5.85 19.60
CA PRO A 26 -27.31 -4.92 19.66
C PRO A 26 -27.51 -4.32 21.06
N ALA A 27 -28.05 -3.11 21.10
CA ALA A 27 -28.43 -2.38 22.32
C ALA A 27 -29.67 -3.01 23.01
N PRO A 28 -29.82 -2.86 24.34
CA PRO A 28 -30.81 -3.61 25.11
C PRO A 28 -32.23 -3.08 24.95
N SER A 29 -33.17 -4.02 24.80
CA SER A 29 -34.62 -3.83 24.82
C SER A 29 -35.14 -3.89 26.25
N THR A 30 -35.77 -2.82 26.74
CA THR A 30 -36.61 -2.85 27.95
C THR A 30 -38.08 -2.97 27.56
N ALA A 31 -38.72 -4.04 28.01
CA ALA A 31 -40.14 -4.28 27.91
C ALA A 31 -40.81 -4.20 29.30
N GLY A 32 -42.02 -3.64 29.32
CA GLY A 32 -42.97 -3.68 30.44
C GLY A 32 -43.39 -2.27 30.87
N ALA A 33 -44.65 -1.95 31.16
CA ALA A 33 -45.94 -2.62 31.05
C ALA A 33 -47.01 -1.52 31.19
N GLY A 34 -48.23 -1.70 30.69
CA GLY A 34 -49.37 -0.86 31.10
C GLY A 34 -50.38 -0.58 30.00
N ARG A 35 -51.62 -0.98 30.26
CA ARG A 35 -52.78 -0.94 29.36
C ARG A 35 -53.67 0.24 29.76
N GLU A 36 -54.03 1.11 28.82
CA GLU A 36 -55.22 1.98 28.96
C GLU A 36 -55.75 2.44 27.58
N ARG A 37 -57.08 2.50 27.48
CA ARG A 37 -57.85 2.85 26.28
C ARG A 37 -58.09 4.36 26.26
N THR A 38 -57.83 5.04 25.14
CA THR A 38 -58.58 6.25 24.74
C THR A 38 -58.59 6.42 23.22
N SER A 39 -59.69 6.98 22.75
CA SER A 39 -60.03 7.37 21.38
C SER A 39 -59.25 8.60 20.90
N GLY A 40 -58.93 8.63 19.60
CA GLY A 40 -58.75 9.85 18.81
C GLY A 40 -57.35 10.46 18.82
N PHE A 41 -56.62 10.28 17.71
CA PHE A 41 -55.72 11.31 17.20
C PHE A 41 -55.44 11.08 15.71
N GLU A 42 -55.67 12.12 14.92
CA GLU A 42 -55.41 12.16 13.47
C GLU A 42 -53.92 11.89 13.16
N ARG A 43 -53.65 11.27 12.01
CA ARG A 43 -52.29 11.23 11.45
C ARG A 43 -51.83 12.67 11.21
N PRO A 44 -50.64 13.10 11.67
CA PRO A 44 -50.08 14.33 11.16
C PRO A 44 -49.73 14.07 9.70
N SER A 45 -50.46 14.72 8.79
CA SER A 45 -49.98 14.93 7.43
C SER A 45 -48.64 15.63 7.54
N SER A 46 -47.57 14.96 7.11
CA SER A 46 -46.28 15.62 6.93
C SER A 46 -46.53 16.90 6.11
N PRO A 47 -46.06 18.07 6.55
CA PRO A 47 -46.25 19.28 5.76
C PRO A 47 -45.62 19.02 4.40
N GLY A 48 -46.45 19.05 3.35
CA GLY A 48 -46.00 18.84 1.98
C GLY A 48 -44.84 19.78 1.71
N LEU A 49 -43.78 19.25 1.11
CA LEU A 49 -42.63 20.02 0.69
C LEU A 49 -43.12 21.13 -0.25
N ASP A 50 -43.15 22.37 0.23
CA ASP A 50 -43.57 23.52 -0.55
C ASP A 50 -42.46 23.84 -1.55
N LEU A 51 -42.59 23.28 -2.75
CA LEU A 51 -41.65 23.42 -3.85
C LEU A 51 -41.46 24.89 -4.26
N GLN A 52 -42.43 25.78 -4.01
CA GLN A 52 -42.29 27.20 -4.31
C GLN A 52 -41.40 27.89 -3.28
N ARG A 53 -41.53 27.55 -1.99
CA ARG A 53 -40.61 28.03 -0.95
C ARG A 53 -39.20 27.48 -1.11
N ALA A 54 -39.06 26.21 -1.48
CA ALA A 54 -37.75 25.62 -1.76
C ALA A 54 -37.07 26.31 -2.96
N ARG A 55 -37.83 26.64 -4.00
CA ARG A 55 -37.33 27.34 -5.18
C ARG A 55 -36.93 28.79 -4.89
N ALA A 56 -37.76 29.52 -4.12
CA ALA A 56 -37.43 30.88 -3.69
C ALA A 56 -36.19 30.92 -2.78
N ALA A 57 -36.00 29.90 -1.93
CA ALA A 57 -34.81 29.77 -1.09
C ALA A 57 -33.52 29.45 -1.88
N MET A 58 -33.64 28.92 -3.10
CA MET A 58 -32.52 28.67 -4.01
C MET A 58 -32.21 29.84 -4.95
N GLU A 59 -33.10 30.84 -5.03
CA GLU A 59 -33.01 31.95 -5.98
C GLU A 59 -31.93 32.97 -5.59
N ASP A 60 -31.62 33.06 -4.28
CA ASP A 60 -30.57 33.93 -3.71
C ASP A 60 -29.31 33.15 -3.28
N VAL A 61 -29.18 31.87 -3.63
CA VAL A 61 -27.92 31.15 -3.43
C VAL A 61 -26.99 31.59 -4.56
N PRO A 62 -25.92 32.37 -4.29
CA PRO A 62 -24.95 32.66 -5.32
C PRO A 62 -24.40 31.30 -5.79
N LEU A 63 -24.71 30.94 -7.03
CA LEU A 63 -24.00 29.91 -7.77
C LEU A 63 -22.59 30.43 -7.95
N ASN A 64 -21.79 30.32 -6.88
CA ASN A 64 -20.37 30.45 -6.98
C ASN A 64 -19.93 29.24 -7.82
N SER A 65 -19.95 29.44 -9.13
CA SER A 65 -19.31 28.60 -10.13
C SER A 65 -17.80 28.78 -9.95
N THR A 66 -17.29 28.41 -8.78
CA THR A 66 -15.93 27.92 -8.70
C THR A 66 -15.93 26.68 -9.58
N ALA A 67 -15.24 26.80 -10.70
CA ALA A 67 -15.14 25.81 -11.76
C ALA A 67 -15.26 24.39 -11.20
N VAL A 68 -16.33 23.70 -11.59
CA VAL A 68 -16.26 22.24 -11.64
C VAL A 68 -15.17 21.99 -12.66
N GLU A 69 -13.96 21.67 -12.21
CA GLU A 69 -12.92 21.14 -13.11
C GLU A 69 -13.59 20.03 -13.90
N VAL A 70 -13.61 20.18 -15.22
CA VAL A 70 -14.20 19.19 -16.13
C VAL A 70 -13.64 17.83 -15.73
N LEU A 71 -14.53 16.89 -15.40
CA LEU A 71 -14.10 15.54 -15.03
C LEU A 71 -13.17 15.01 -16.13
N PRO A 72 -12.00 14.45 -15.77
CA PRO A 72 -11.07 13.93 -16.75
C PRO A 72 -11.79 12.91 -17.64
N THR A 73 -11.73 13.12 -18.95
CA THR A 73 -12.34 12.19 -19.91
C THR A 73 -11.41 11.00 -20.10
N LEU A 74 -11.76 9.87 -19.49
CA LEU A 74 -11.06 8.61 -19.68
C LEU A 74 -11.48 7.99 -21.02
N VAL A 75 -10.52 7.68 -21.88
CA VAL A 75 -10.76 7.07 -23.19
C VAL A 75 -10.20 5.65 -23.18
N GLY A 76 -11.07 4.67 -23.40
CA GLY A 76 -10.70 3.25 -23.41
C GLY A 76 -11.19 2.49 -22.18
N ARG A 77 -11.41 1.18 -22.33
CA ARG A 77 -11.97 0.31 -21.28
C ARG A 77 -11.02 0.13 -20.08
N ASP A 78 -9.72 0.19 -20.35
CA ASP A 78 -8.63 -0.07 -19.41
C ASP A 78 -7.91 1.24 -19.02
N ALA A 79 -8.56 2.39 -19.23
CA ALA A 79 -7.99 3.68 -18.90
C ALA A 79 -7.86 3.84 -17.38
N VAL A 80 -6.68 4.27 -16.95
CA VAL A 80 -6.36 4.48 -15.53
C VAL A 80 -6.42 5.97 -15.23
N LEU A 81 -7.16 6.34 -14.19
CA LEU A 81 -7.18 7.71 -13.69
C LEU A 81 -6.21 7.86 -12.53
N GLN A 82 -5.27 8.80 -12.63
CA GLN A 82 -4.49 9.23 -11.47
C GLN A 82 -5.25 10.31 -10.70
N VAL A 83 -5.52 10.07 -9.41
CA VAL A 83 -6.24 10.97 -8.51
C VAL A 83 -5.27 11.53 -7.46
N HIS A 84 -5.21 12.85 -7.35
CA HIS A 84 -4.35 13.57 -6.39
C HIS A 84 -2.88 13.16 -6.39
N GLN A 85 -2.35 12.64 -7.51
CA GLN A 85 -0.95 12.14 -7.61
C GLN A 85 -0.62 11.04 -6.57
N SER A 86 -1.65 10.38 -6.04
CA SER A 86 -1.49 9.39 -4.94
C SER A 86 -2.25 8.09 -5.21
N PHE A 87 -3.38 8.16 -5.91
CA PHE A 87 -4.20 6.98 -6.20
C PHE A 87 -4.32 6.73 -7.70
N LEU A 88 -4.39 5.46 -8.09
CA LEU A 88 -4.82 5.04 -9.42
C LEU A 88 -6.22 4.45 -9.30
N VAL A 89 -7.11 4.84 -10.20
CA VAL A 89 -8.47 4.32 -10.26
C VAL A 89 -8.67 3.64 -11.60
N THR A 90 -9.09 2.38 -11.56
CA THR A 90 -9.40 1.53 -12.71
C THR A 90 -10.57 0.61 -12.39
N GLN A 91 -10.89 -0.34 -13.26
CA GLN A 91 -11.91 -1.36 -13.05
C GLN A 91 -11.41 -2.75 -13.44
N ASP A 92 -12.06 -3.78 -12.91
CA ASP A 92 -11.93 -5.16 -13.35
C ASP A 92 -13.31 -5.82 -13.49
N ALA A 93 -13.36 -7.15 -13.59
CA ALA A 93 -14.61 -7.89 -13.72
C ALA A 93 -15.51 -7.83 -12.47
N GLU A 94 -14.96 -7.49 -11.31
CA GLU A 94 -15.66 -7.47 -10.02
C GLU A 94 -16.15 -6.07 -9.64
N GLY A 95 -15.46 -5.00 -10.09
CA GLY A 95 -15.90 -3.63 -9.87
C GLY A 95 -14.80 -2.58 -10.02
N LEU A 96 -14.91 -1.51 -9.23
CA LEU A 96 -13.96 -0.40 -9.20
C LEU A 96 -12.76 -0.77 -8.31
N VAL A 97 -11.56 -0.52 -8.81
CA VAL A 97 -10.30 -0.75 -8.08
C VAL A 97 -9.62 0.59 -7.85
N ILE A 98 -9.33 0.88 -6.58
CA ILE A 98 -8.58 2.07 -6.13
C ILE A 98 -7.25 1.58 -5.58
N ILE A 99 -6.15 1.99 -6.20
CA ILE A 99 -4.80 1.52 -5.89
C ILE A 99 -4.03 2.68 -5.26
N ASP A 100 -3.39 2.43 -4.12
CA ASP A 100 -2.43 3.36 -3.52
C ASP A 100 -1.09 3.22 -4.27
N GLN A 101 -0.68 4.27 -4.98
CA GLN A 101 0.56 4.26 -5.78
C GLN A 101 1.79 4.01 -4.92
N HIS A 102 1.84 4.60 -3.73
CA HIS A 102 2.99 4.51 -2.86
C HIS A 102 3.08 3.11 -2.26
N ALA A 103 2.00 2.60 -1.68
CA ALA A 103 1.98 1.25 -1.09
C ALA A 103 2.26 0.17 -2.14
N LEU A 104 1.68 0.30 -3.35
CA LEU A 104 1.97 -0.63 -4.44
C LEU A 104 3.43 -0.54 -4.89
N HIS A 105 3.99 0.66 -5.04
CA HIS A 105 5.38 0.82 -5.46
C HIS A 105 6.37 0.35 -4.38
N GLU A 106 6.07 0.49 -3.09
CA GLU A 106 6.83 -0.15 -2.00
C GLU A 106 6.85 -1.66 -2.16
N ARG A 107 5.69 -2.30 -2.35
CA ARG A 107 5.61 -3.75 -2.60
C ARG A 107 6.43 -4.15 -3.83
N VAL A 108 6.29 -3.43 -4.94
CA VAL A 108 7.04 -3.70 -6.18
C VAL A 108 8.54 -3.61 -5.96
N MET A 109 9.01 -2.58 -5.26
CA MET A 109 10.43 -2.41 -4.97
C MET A 109 10.96 -3.50 -4.05
N PHE A 110 10.21 -3.89 -3.02
CA PHE A 110 10.59 -4.97 -2.11
C PHE A 110 10.82 -6.27 -2.87
N GLU A 111 9.84 -6.71 -3.67
CA GLU A 111 9.92 -7.96 -4.43
C GLU A 111 11.07 -7.94 -5.44
N GLN A 112 11.27 -6.82 -6.15
CA GLN A 112 12.38 -6.67 -7.10
C GLN A 112 13.75 -6.72 -6.40
N LEU A 113 13.88 -6.10 -5.22
CA LEU A 113 15.13 -6.14 -4.47
C LEU A 113 15.40 -7.54 -3.92
N HIS A 114 14.36 -8.21 -3.42
CA HIS A 114 14.44 -9.57 -2.92
C HIS A 114 14.86 -10.56 -4.02
N GLU A 115 14.25 -10.46 -5.21
CA GLU A 115 14.61 -11.27 -6.38
C GLU A 115 16.07 -11.02 -6.79
N ARG A 116 16.48 -9.76 -6.97
CA ARG A 116 17.86 -9.41 -7.34
C ARG A 116 18.88 -9.88 -6.32
N PHE A 117 18.58 -9.77 -5.04
CA PHE A 117 19.46 -10.22 -3.97
C PHE A 117 19.62 -11.75 -3.95
N SER A 118 18.59 -12.48 -4.37
CA SER A 118 18.61 -13.93 -4.53
C SER A 118 19.50 -14.38 -5.70
N GLU A 119 19.65 -13.54 -6.73
CA GLU A 119 20.52 -13.79 -7.88
C GLU A 119 22.01 -13.53 -7.56
N GLY A 120 22.31 -12.67 -6.59
CA GLY A 120 23.67 -12.38 -6.16
C GLY A 120 23.80 -11.03 -5.45
N PRO A 121 25.04 -10.57 -5.19
CA PRO A 121 25.29 -9.25 -4.62
C PRO A 121 24.74 -8.13 -5.51
N LEU A 122 24.14 -7.11 -4.91
CA LEU A 122 23.64 -5.95 -5.64
C LEU A 122 24.78 -5.10 -6.20
N GLU A 123 24.55 -4.51 -7.37
CA GLU A 123 25.48 -3.58 -7.98
C GLU A 123 25.69 -2.35 -7.11
N SER A 124 26.96 -2.01 -6.88
CA SER A 124 27.36 -0.86 -6.06
C SER A 124 28.11 0.18 -6.88
N GLN A 125 27.95 1.44 -6.49
CA GLN A 125 28.71 2.57 -6.99
C GLN A 125 29.67 3.05 -5.90
N ARG A 126 30.96 3.08 -6.21
CA ARG A 126 31.97 3.68 -5.34
C ARG A 126 31.78 5.19 -5.27
N GLN A 127 31.89 5.73 -4.06
CA GLN A 127 31.85 7.16 -3.82
C GLN A 127 33.18 7.80 -4.23
N LEU A 128 33.12 8.95 -4.90
CA LEU A 128 34.33 9.71 -5.26
C LEU A 128 35.09 10.17 -4.00
N VAL A 129 34.32 10.55 -2.98
CA VAL A 129 34.79 10.88 -1.64
C VAL A 129 33.92 10.07 -0.66
N PRO A 130 34.50 9.31 0.28
CA PRO A 130 33.72 8.57 1.26
C PRO A 130 32.77 9.50 2.02
N VAL A 131 31.51 9.09 2.16
CA VAL A 131 30.52 9.85 2.93
C VAL A 131 30.69 9.45 4.39
N VAL A 132 31.00 10.42 5.25
CA VAL A 132 31.23 10.19 6.69
C VAL A 132 30.10 10.81 7.50
N PHE A 133 29.60 10.10 8.50
CA PHE A 133 28.61 10.60 9.45
C PHE A 133 28.93 10.15 10.87
N ASP A 134 28.45 10.91 11.85
CA ASP A 134 28.59 10.58 13.26
C ASP A 134 27.59 9.48 13.65
N ALA A 135 28.05 8.51 14.43
CA ALA A 135 27.26 7.38 14.89
C ALA A 135 27.50 7.11 16.37
N GLU A 136 26.47 6.59 17.05
CA GLU A 136 26.59 6.13 18.43
C GLU A 136 27.33 4.78 18.50
N PRO A 137 27.97 4.44 19.64
CA PRO A 137 28.70 3.19 19.78
C PRO A 137 27.86 1.93 19.48
N ALA A 138 26.55 1.98 19.76
CA ALA A 138 25.64 0.88 19.46
C ALA A 138 25.45 0.67 17.94
N SER A 139 25.30 1.76 17.18
CA SER A 139 25.18 1.72 15.71
C SER A 139 26.49 1.26 15.06
N ILE A 140 27.65 1.60 15.65
CA ILE A 140 28.96 1.08 15.22
C ILE A 140 29.07 -0.43 15.48
N ALA A 141 28.60 -0.93 16.62
CA ALA A 141 28.54 -2.37 16.89
C ALA A 141 27.59 -3.08 15.92
N ALA A 142 26.43 -2.49 15.62
CA ALA A 142 25.49 -3.02 14.64
C ALA A 142 26.10 -3.09 13.22
N LEU A 143 26.97 -2.13 12.85
CA LEU A 143 27.69 -2.16 11.57
C LEU A 143 28.54 -3.42 11.43
N GLU A 144 29.28 -3.79 12.48
CA GLU A 144 30.13 -4.99 12.46
C GLU A 144 29.30 -6.26 12.29
N THR A 145 28.16 -6.34 12.98
CA THR A 145 27.22 -7.47 12.88
C THR A 145 26.58 -7.58 11.49
N LEU A 146 26.18 -6.45 10.90
CA LEU A 146 25.50 -6.42 9.60
C LEU A 146 26.44 -6.36 8.40
N ALA A 147 27.75 -6.21 8.59
CA ALA A 147 28.73 -6.05 7.51
C ALA A 147 28.59 -7.10 6.38
N PRO A 148 28.42 -8.41 6.66
CA PRO A 148 28.24 -9.40 5.58
C PRO A 148 26.97 -9.18 4.75
N LEU A 149 25.88 -8.75 5.38
CA LEU A 149 24.62 -8.45 4.70
C LEU A 149 24.74 -7.16 3.89
N LEU A 150 25.33 -6.11 4.48
CA LEU A 150 25.58 -4.83 3.82
C LEU A 150 26.46 -5.00 2.56
N GLU A 151 27.51 -5.83 2.64
CA GLU A 151 28.36 -6.14 1.49
C GLU A 151 27.57 -6.77 0.34
N ARG A 152 26.70 -7.75 0.64
CA ARG A 152 25.81 -8.36 -0.36
C ARG A 152 24.80 -7.37 -0.92
N LEU A 153 24.38 -6.38 -0.14
CA LEU A 153 23.50 -5.32 -0.59
C LEU A 153 24.23 -4.24 -1.41
N GLY A 154 25.55 -4.33 -1.56
CA GLY A 154 26.35 -3.33 -2.28
C GLY A 154 26.68 -2.09 -1.46
N ILE A 155 26.63 -2.20 -0.13
CA ILE A 155 27.05 -1.16 0.82
C ILE A 155 28.43 -1.53 1.37
N ASP A 156 29.42 -0.69 1.10
CA ASP A 156 30.76 -0.79 1.70
C ASP A 156 30.89 0.34 2.70
N ALA A 157 30.87 0.00 3.99
CA ALA A 157 30.98 0.96 5.09
C ALA A 157 31.85 0.41 6.22
N VAL A 158 32.65 1.29 6.82
CA VAL A 158 33.61 0.95 7.88
C VAL A 158 33.56 1.97 9.00
N ALA A 159 33.93 1.56 10.22
CA ALA A 159 34.09 2.49 11.33
C ALA A 159 35.22 3.49 11.05
N ALA A 160 34.93 4.77 11.25
CA ALA A 160 35.85 5.91 11.13
C ALA A 160 36.15 6.48 12.52
N GLY A 161 36.79 5.67 13.36
CA GLY A 161 37.05 6.00 14.76
C GLY A 161 35.87 5.68 15.69
N PRO A 162 35.87 6.16 16.94
CA PRO A 162 34.92 5.73 17.97
C PRO A 162 33.47 6.22 17.80
N ARG A 163 33.25 7.20 16.91
CA ARG A 163 31.96 7.90 16.75
C ARG A 163 31.62 8.19 15.30
N GLY A 164 32.26 7.53 14.35
CA GLY A 164 32.09 7.82 12.93
C GLY A 164 31.96 6.56 12.11
N ILE A 165 31.24 6.64 11.00
CA ILE A 165 31.15 5.61 9.97
C ILE A 165 31.44 6.27 8.63
N ALA A 166 32.27 5.63 7.82
CA ALA A 166 32.61 6.04 6.46
C ALA A 166 32.01 5.07 5.45
N ILE A 167 31.27 5.59 4.47
CA ILE A 167 30.64 4.83 3.38
C ILE A 167 31.48 5.01 2.11
N HIS A 168 32.06 3.91 1.62
CA HIS A 168 32.92 3.85 0.44
C HIS A 168 32.17 3.45 -0.83
N ALA A 169 31.12 2.62 -0.72
CA ALA A 169 30.26 2.25 -1.83
C ALA A 169 28.80 2.15 -1.38
N PHE A 170 27.89 2.44 -2.30
CA PHE A 170 26.45 2.43 -2.04
C PHE A 170 25.69 1.85 -3.24
N PRO A 171 24.52 1.21 -3.06
CA PRO A 171 23.85 0.48 -4.14
C PRO A 171 23.39 1.42 -5.25
N SER A 172 23.73 1.09 -6.50
CA SER A 172 23.48 1.96 -7.66
C SER A 172 21.98 2.28 -7.80
N LEU A 173 21.12 1.29 -7.53
CA LEU A 173 19.67 1.45 -7.57
C LEU A 173 19.17 2.52 -6.59
N LEU A 174 19.72 2.58 -5.37
CA LEU A 174 19.34 3.59 -4.38
C LEU A 174 19.82 5.00 -4.79
N ILE A 175 21.01 5.09 -5.40
CA ILE A 175 21.54 6.35 -5.93
C ILE A 175 20.66 6.90 -7.06
N HIS A 176 20.23 6.05 -7.99
CA HIS A 176 19.31 6.45 -9.07
C HIS A 176 17.97 6.97 -8.53
N ARG A 177 17.56 6.49 -7.36
CA ARG A 177 16.36 6.96 -6.64
C ARG A 177 16.64 8.15 -5.71
N ARG A 178 17.84 8.73 -5.75
CA ARG A 178 18.28 9.88 -4.95
C ARG A 178 18.19 9.62 -3.44
N VAL A 179 18.46 8.38 -3.03
CA VAL A 179 18.61 8.04 -1.61
C VAL A 179 20.01 8.44 -1.17
N GLU A 180 20.08 9.26 -0.13
CA GLU A 180 21.34 9.72 0.46
C GLU A 180 21.98 8.60 1.32
N PRO A 181 23.26 8.25 1.12
CA PRO A 181 23.88 7.11 1.81
C PRO A 181 23.92 7.23 3.34
N ALA A 182 24.31 8.39 3.87
CA ALA A 182 24.49 8.58 5.31
C ALA A 182 23.17 8.50 6.10
N PRO A 183 22.10 9.24 5.74
CA PRO A 183 20.82 9.10 6.41
C PRO A 183 20.24 7.69 6.32
N PHE A 184 20.41 7.03 5.17
CA PHE A 184 19.96 5.66 4.97
C PHE A 184 20.65 4.69 5.94
N LEU A 185 21.99 4.72 5.97
CA LEU A 185 22.74 3.78 6.79
C LEU A 185 22.59 4.07 8.28
N ALA A 186 22.50 5.35 8.67
CA ALA A 186 22.23 5.74 10.05
C ALA A 186 20.91 5.13 10.55
N GLU A 187 19.81 5.32 9.80
CA GLU A 187 18.50 4.76 10.16
C GLU A 187 18.52 3.23 10.25
N LEU A 188 19.17 2.55 9.29
CA LEU A 188 19.28 1.10 9.29
C LEU A 188 20.03 0.58 10.53
N LEU A 189 21.17 1.22 10.86
CA LEU A 189 21.98 0.81 12.00
C LEU A 189 21.32 1.14 13.34
N ASP A 190 20.58 2.25 13.43
CA ASP A 190 19.83 2.60 14.62
C ASP A 190 18.70 1.58 14.88
N ARG A 191 17.95 1.19 13.85
CA ARG A 191 16.95 0.10 13.94
C ARG A 191 17.57 -1.21 14.41
N ALA A 192 18.74 -1.55 13.87
CA ALA A 192 19.46 -2.76 14.27
C ALA A 192 19.96 -2.67 15.72
N ALA A 193 20.46 -1.52 16.15
CA ALA A 193 20.87 -1.26 17.53
C ALA A 193 19.70 -1.34 18.52
N ASP A 194 18.51 -0.93 18.10
CA ASP A 194 17.26 -1.05 18.88
C ASP A 194 16.68 -2.48 18.90
N GLY A 195 17.33 -3.44 18.24
CA GLY A 195 16.90 -4.84 18.19
C GLY A 195 15.72 -5.09 17.25
N GLN A 196 15.44 -4.17 16.32
CA GLN A 196 14.40 -4.33 15.30
C GLN A 196 14.89 -5.14 14.09
N VAL A 197 16.19 -5.40 14.01
CA VAL A 197 16.79 -6.29 13.01
C VAL A 197 17.33 -7.52 13.77
N ASP A 198 16.64 -8.65 13.60
CA ASP A 198 17.09 -9.92 14.17
C ASP A 198 18.28 -10.44 13.37
N HIS A 199 19.48 -10.23 13.90
CA HIS A 199 20.73 -10.64 13.27
C HIS A 199 21.06 -12.13 13.47
N GLU A 200 20.30 -12.85 14.32
CA GLU A 200 20.43 -14.30 14.47
C GLU A 200 19.66 -15.04 13.38
N ASP A 201 18.55 -14.47 12.92
CA ASP A 201 17.78 -14.95 11.76
C ASP A 201 18.12 -14.15 10.49
N HIS A 202 18.95 -14.75 9.63
CA HIS A 202 19.39 -14.11 8.39
C HIS A 202 18.23 -13.72 7.45
N GLU A 203 17.16 -14.51 7.38
CA GLU A 203 16.02 -14.20 6.52
C GLU A 203 15.21 -13.04 7.10
N ALA A 204 15.01 -13.01 8.42
CA ALA A 204 14.36 -11.90 9.09
C ALA A 204 15.18 -10.60 8.94
N ALA A 205 16.50 -10.64 9.17
CA ALA A 205 17.39 -9.51 8.95
C ALA A 205 17.30 -9.00 7.51
N LEU A 206 17.35 -9.90 6.54
CA LEU A 206 17.24 -9.55 5.13
C LEU A 206 15.93 -8.83 4.84
N SER A 207 14.80 -9.41 5.27
CA SER A 207 13.48 -8.81 5.07
C SER A 207 13.42 -7.39 5.65
N GLU A 208 13.88 -7.19 6.89
CA GLU A 208 13.89 -5.89 7.55
C GLU A 208 14.76 -4.86 6.80
N VAL A 209 15.92 -5.26 6.27
CA VAL A 209 16.77 -4.36 5.50
C VAL A 209 16.15 -4.04 4.14
N LEU A 210 15.56 -5.03 3.46
CA LEU A 210 14.85 -4.82 2.20
C LEU A 210 13.62 -3.93 2.38
N ASP A 211 12.95 -3.98 3.52
CA ASP A 211 11.86 -3.08 3.88
C ASP A 211 12.36 -1.63 3.96
N VAL A 212 13.45 -1.38 4.70
CA VAL A 212 14.07 -0.03 4.75
C VAL A 212 14.44 0.43 3.34
N MET A 213 15.10 -0.42 2.55
CA MET A 213 15.51 -0.08 1.18
C MET A 213 14.34 0.23 0.27
N SER A 214 13.30 -0.60 0.28
CA SER A 214 12.12 -0.42 -0.57
C SER A 214 11.35 0.85 -0.19
N CYS A 215 11.20 1.14 1.11
CA CYS A 215 10.60 2.38 1.61
C CYS A 215 11.34 3.63 1.10
N LYS A 216 12.68 3.63 1.17
CA LYS A 216 13.50 4.77 0.73
C LYS A 216 13.59 4.90 -0.78
N ALA A 217 13.59 3.78 -1.50
CA ALA A 217 13.64 3.75 -2.96
C ALA A 217 12.28 4.03 -3.61
N ALA A 218 11.19 3.83 -2.88
CA ALA A 218 9.86 4.00 -3.40
C ALA A 218 9.54 5.47 -3.72
N VAL A 219 8.69 5.64 -4.73
CA VAL A 219 8.10 6.92 -5.10
C VAL A 219 7.39 7.49 -3.88
N LYS A 220 7.61 8.78 -3.59
CA LYS A 220 6.98 9.43 -2.44
C LYS A 220 5.53 9.75 -2.75
N ALA A 221 4.68 9.75 -1.73
CA ALA A 221 3.31 10.21 -1.88
C ALA A 221 3.28 11.63 -2.47
N GLY A 222 2.59 11.81 -3.60
CA GLY A 222 2.47 13.08 -4.33
C GLY A 222 3.40 13.24 -5.54
N ASP A 223 4.32 12.31 -5.79
CA ASP A 223 5.12 12.32 -7.01
C ASP A 223 4.23 11.98 -8.23
N ARG A 224 4.39 12.73 -9.33
CA ARG A 224 3.67 12.43 -10.58
C ARG A 224 4.33 11.26 -11.30
N LEU A 225 3.63 10.13 -11.34
CA LEU A 225 3.92 9.09 -12.33
C LEU A 225 3.35 9.48 -13.71
N GLY A 226 4.18 9.37 -14.73
CA GLY A 226 3.76 9.43 -16.13
C GLY A 226 3.01 8.16 -16.55
N GLU A 227 2.31 8.22 -17.68
CA GLU A 227 1.49 7.10 -18.18
C GLU A 227 2.29 5.80 -18.34
N ARG A 228 3.54 5.89 -18.81
CA ARG A 228 4.43 4.72 -18.95
C ARG A 228 4.78 4.10 -17.60
N GLU A 229 5.08 4.92 -16.60
CA GLU A 229 5.43 4.46 -15.25
C GLU A 229 4.21 3.82 -14.56
N ILE A 230 3.02 4.39 -14.77
CA ILE A 230 1.75 3.81 -14.31
C ILE A 230 1.53 2.44 -14.95
N ALA A 231 1.72 2.33 -16.27
CA ALA A 231 1.56 1.07 -16.98
C ALA A 231 2.56 0.00 -16.50
N GLU A 232 3.82 0.37 -16.28
CA GLU A 232 4.85 -0.50 -15.71
C GLU A 232 4.50 -0.94 -14.29
N LEU A 233 4.03 -0.03 -13.44
CA LEU A 233 3.63 -0.32 -12.07
C LEU A 233 2.47 -1.33 -12.01
N LEU A 234 1.45 -1.14 -12.86
CA LEU A 234 0.31 -2.05 -12.94
C LEU A 234 0.69 -3.41 -13.53
N ALA A 235 1.56 -3.44 -14.54
CA ALA A 235 2.07 -4.70 -15.08
C ALA A 235 2.88 -5.49 -14.04
N MET A 236 3.61 -4.81 -13.16
CA MET A 236 4.31 -5.44 -12.04
C MET A 236 3.33 -5.95 -10.99
N ARG A 237 2.30 -5.16 -10.63
CA ARG A 237 1.25 -5.57 -9.69
C ARG A 237 0.69 -6.95 -10.02
N ASP A 238 0.31 -7.18 -11.28
CA ASP A 238 -0.32 -8.43 -11.71
C ASP A 238 0.59 -9.65 -11.54
N ARG A 239 1.90 -9.44 -11.43
CA ARG A 239 2.89 -10.50 -11.21
C ARG A 239 3.13 -10.79 -9.73
N ILE A 240 3.09 -9.76 -8.88
CA ILE A 240 3.67 -9.82 -7.53
C ILE A 240 2.69 -9.53 -6.38
N ASP A 241 1.62 -8.76 -6.62
CA ASP A 241 0.74 -8.26 -5.54
C ASP A 241 -0.36 -9.28 -5.24
N ARG A 242 0.04 -10.43 -4.65
CA ARG A 242 -0.90 -11.51 -4.29
C ARG A 242 -1.60 -11.27 -2.95
N ASP A 243 -0.90 -10.64 -2.01
CA ASP A 243 -1.36 -10.45 -0.64
C ASP A 243 -2.11 -9.12 -0.44
N GLY A 244 -2.11 -8.25 -1.45
CA GLY A 244 -2.84 -6.98 -1.44
C GLY A 244 -2.35 -6.00 -0.38
N SER A 245 -1.14 -6.18 0.15
CA SER A 245 -0.56 -5.36 1.22
C SER A 245 0.90 -5.02 0.93
N CYS A 246 1.37 -3.82 1.27
CA CYS A 246 2.79 -3.48 1.23
C CYS A 246 3.56 -4.16 2.37
N PRO A 247 4.90 -4.13 2.38
CA PRO A 247 5.68 -4.78 3.43
C PRO A 247 5.36 -4.26 4.85
N HIS A 248 4.90 -3.02 4.97
CA HIS A 248 4.46 -2.42 6.23
C HIS A 248 3.00 -2.75 6.61
N GLY A 249 2.34 -3.66 5.89
CA GLY A 249 0.99 -4.13 6.18
C GLY A 249 -0.15 -3.19 5.73
N ARG A 250 0.14 -2.12 4.99
CA ARG A 250 -0.91 -1.25 4.42
C ARG A 250 -1.49 -1.88 3.15
N PRO A 251 -2.81 -1.84 2.93
CA PRO A 251 -3.39 -2.35 1.69
C PRO A 251 -2.84 -1.62 0.46
N THR A 252 -2.48 -2.36 -0.59
CA THR A 252 -2.05 -1.79 -1.89
C THR A 252 -3.24 -1.30 -2.71
N HIS A 253 -4.42 -1.88 -2.50
CA HIS A 253 -5.63 -1.53 -3.21
C HIS A 253 -6.89 -1.78 -2.37
N LEU A 254 -7.97 -1.10 -2.76
CA LEU A 254 -9.33 -1.30 -2.29
C LEU A 254 -10.23 -1.60 -3.49
N ARG A 255 -11.18 -2.51 -3.33
CA ARG A 255 -12.19 -2.81 -4.34
C ARG A 255 -13.59 -2.40 -3.86
N ILE A 256 -14.33 -1.73 -4.73
CA ILE A 256 -15.76 -1.47 -4.54
C ILE A 256 -16.53 -2.35 -5.56
N PRO A 257 -17.24 -3.39 -5.10
CA PRO A 257 -17.97 -4.29 -5.99
C PRO A 257 -19.04 -3.57 -6.80
N ILE A 258 -19.28 -4.03 -8.04
CA ILE A 258 -20.29 -3.42 -8.90
C ILE A 258 -21.70 -3.39 -8.27
N ALA A 259 -22.07 -4.47 -7.58
CA ALA A 259 -23.36 -4.57 -6.88
C ALA A 259 -23.51 -3.51 -5.76
N GLU A 260 -22.41 -3.10 -5.12
CA GLU A 260 -22.42 -2.02 -4.16
C GLU A 260 -22.61 -0.66 -4.82
N ILE A 261 -21.95 -0.43 -5.96
CA ILE A 261 -22.14 0.79 -6.75
C ILE A 261 -23.60 0.88 -7.19
N GLU A 262 -24.16 -0.19 -7.76
CA GLU A 262 -25.56 -0.25 -8.19
C GLU A 262 -26.54 0.06 -7.06
N ARG A 263 -26.34 -0.57 -5.88
CA ARG A 263 -27.16 -0.30 -4.68
C ARG A 263 -27.10 1.17 -4.25
N ARG A 264 -25.92 1.80 -4.28
CA ARG A 264 -25.76 3.22 -3.92
C ARG A 264 -26.48 4.16 -4.90
N PHE A 265 -26.69 3.73 -6.14
CA PHE A 265 -27.53 4.42 -7.13
C PHE A 265 -29.00 3.98 -7.12
N GLY A 266 -29.42 3.13 -6.19
CA GLY A 266 -30.81 2.64 -6.11
C GLY A 266 -31.19 1.63 -7.19
N ARG A 267 -30.19 0.98 -7.82
CA ARG A 267 -30.39 -0.10 -8.79
C ARG A 267 -30.36 -1.45 -8.10
N SER A 268 -31.16 -2.40 -8.58
CA SER A 268 -31.06 -3.80 -8.15
C SER A 268 -29.77 -4.42 -8.72
N PRO A 269 -29.00 -5.20 -7.93
CA PRO A 269 -27.86 -5.94 -8.45
C PRO A 269 -28.28 -6.83 -9.62
N GLY A 270 -27.57 -6.72 -10.74
CA GLY A 270 -27.76 -7.57 -11.92
C GLY A 270 -27.32 -9.01 -11.72
#